data_AF-A0A927NUA3-F1
#
_entry.id   AF-A0A927NUA3-F1
#
_cell.length_a   1.000
_cell.length_b   1.000
_cell.length_c   1.000
_cell.angle_alpha   90.00
_cell.angle_beta   90.00
_cell.angle_gamma   90.00
#
_symmetry.space_group_name_H-M   'P 1'
#
loop_
_entity.id
_entity.type
_entity.pdbx_description
1 polymer ?
#
loop_
_entity_poly.entity_id
_entity_poly.type
_entity_poly.pdbx_seq_one_letter_code
_entity_poly.pdbx_strand_id
1 'polypeptide(L)'
;PIIAVPFLMGILIAVIMGILLTMPTSSAAIWIAVSTQVSSGNQQAILLAGGAATVGCACHMVGFAVASFRENKVSGLISQGIGTSMLQIPNIMKKPVIMLPMIISSAILGPLSTCVFKLKCGASGGGMGTSGLVGVIDLFTYTSGALGYIGIILLMIVLPAALNLLISEFMRKKGWIKYGDMKLPE
;
A
#
# COMPACT_ATOMS: atom_id res chain seq x y z
N PRO A 1 -9.54 -4.80 -25.07
CA PRO A 1 -8.20 -5.37 -24.80
C PRO A 1 -7.18 -4.41 -24.12
N ILE A 2 -7.27 -3.08 -24.31
CA ILE A 2 -6.24 -2.11 -23.87
C ILE A 2 -6.29 -1.80 -22.35
N ILE A 3 -7.44 -1.96 -21.69
CA ILE A 3 -7.61 -1.69 -20.24
C ILE A 3 -7.27 -2.91 -19.37
N ALA A 4 -7.34 -4.13 -19.93
CA ALA A 4 -7.11 -5.36 -19.18
C ALA A 4 -5.67 -5.48 -18.65
N VAL A 5 -4.69 -5.00 -19.42
CA VAL A 5 -3.26 -5.03 -19.06
C VAL A 5 -2.95 -4.13 -17.85
N PRO A 6 -3.28 -2.82 -17.85
CA PRO A 6 -3.03 -1.96 -16.68
C PRO A 6 -3.89 -2.33 -15.46
N PHE A 7 -5.07 -2.93 -15.68
CA PHE A 7 -5.92 -3.42 -14.60
C PHE A 7 -5.26 -4.61 -13.87
N LEU A 8 -4.93 -5.68 -14.61
CA LEU A 8 -4.35 -6.88 -14.01
C LEU A 8 -2.95 -6.61 -13.44
N MET A 9 -2.13 -5.83 -14.17
CA MET A 9 -0.81 -5.44 -13.70
C MET A 9 -0.89 -4.54 -12.46
N GLY A 10 -1.87 -3.64 -12.40
CA GLY A 10 -2.12 -2.80 -11.23
C GLY A 10 -2.44 -3.62 -9.97
N ILE A 11 -3.26 -4.66 -10.10
CA ILE A 11 -3.55 -5.60 -9.00
C ILE A 11 -2.26 -6.30 -8.55
N LEU A 12 -1.56 -6.94 -9.49
CA LEU A 12 -0.38 -7.74 -9.19
C LEU A 12 0.72 -6.91 -8.53
N ILE A 13 1.04 -5.74 -9.09
CA ILE A 13 2.09 -4.88 -8.56
C ILE A 13 1.69 -4.33 -7.18
N ALA A 14 0.46 -3.85 -7.00
CA ALA A 14 0.02 -3.33 -5.71
C ALA A 14 0.07 -4.40 -4.61
N VAL A 15 -0.39 -5.62 -4.90
CA VAL A 15 -0.39 -6.73 -3.95
C VAL A 15 1.04 -7.18 -3.64
N ILE A 16 1.85 -7.44 -4.65
CA ILE A 16 3.23 -7.93 -4.48
C ILE A 16 4.04 -6.90 -3.68
N MET A 17 4.00 -5.63 -4.08
CA MET A 17 4.76 -4.58 -3.41
C MET A 17 4.28 -4.33 -1.99
N GLY A 18 2.97 -4.39 -1.74
CA GLY A 18 2.42 -4.32 -0.40
C GLY A 18 2.95 -5.44 0.51
N ILE A 19 2.88 -6.70 0.05
CA ILE A 19 3.36 -7.84 0.82
C ILE A 19 4.87 -7.73 1.07
N LEU A 20 5.67 -7.36 0.05
CA LEU A 20 7.11 -7.17 0.19
C LEU A 20 7.46 -6.06 1.19
N LEU A 21 6.67 -4.99 1.27
CA LEU A 21 6.87 -3.92 2.26
C LEU A 21 6.58 -4.38 3.69
N THR A 22 5.69 -5.36 3.87
CA THR A 22 5.36 -5.90 5.19
C THR A 22 6.31 -7.03 5.60
N MET A 23 6.94 -7.73 4.66
CA MET A 23 7.96 -8.75 4.93
C MET A 23 9.31 -8.11 5.32
N PRO A 24 10.27 -8.86 5.92
CA PRO A 24 11.62 -8.36 6.25
C PRO A 24 12.49 -8.17 5.00
N THR A 25 11.97 -7.43 4.01
CA THR A 25 12.60 -7.17 2.71
C THR A 25 12.48 -5.68 2.37
N SER A 26 13.50 -5.10 1.73
CA SER A 26 13.44 -3.71 1.29
C SER A 26 12.64 -3.56 -0.01
N SER A 27 11.33 -3.33 0.12
CA SER A 27 10.44 -3.05 -1.02
C SER A 27 10.92 -1.86 -1.86
N ALA A 28 11.49 -0.84 -1.24
CA ALA A 28 12.08 0.31 -1.92
C ALA A 28 13.27 -0.08 -2.81
N ALA A 29 14.19 -0.89 -2.29
CA ALA A 29 15.32 -1.37 -3.08
C ALA A 29 14.88 -2.27 -4.24
N ILE A 30 13.90 -3.15 -4.01
CA ILE A 30 13.31 -3.99 -5.06
C ILE A 30 12.67 -3.14 -6.14
N TRP A 31 11.91 -2.10 -5.77
CA TRP A 31 11.32 -1.18 -6.74
C TRP A 31 12.36 -0.43 -7.56
N ILE A 32 13.43 0.06 -6.93
CA ILE A 32 14.52 0.73 -7.64
C ILE A 32 15.17 -0.24 -8.63
N ALA A 33 15.45 -1.49 -8.22
CA ALA A 33 16.00 -2.51 -9.10
C ALA A 33 15.05 -2.81 -10.29
N VAL A 34 13.75 -2.97 -10.05
CA VAL A 34 12.77 -3.24 -11.12
C VAL A 34 12.62 -2.03 -12.06
N SER A 35 12.48 -0.82 -11.51
CA SER A 35 12.30 0.40 -12.30
C SER A 35 13.52 0.71 -13.19
N THR A 36 14.73 0.47 -12.69
CA THR A 36 15.98 0.69 -13.44
C THR A 36 16.22 -0.37 -14.51
N GLN A 37 15.95 -1.66 -14.23
CA GLN A 37 16.12 -2.74 -15.22
C GLN A 37 15.07 -2.68 -16.34
N VAL A 38 13.84 -2.26 -16.03
CA VAL A 38 12.74 -2.18 -17.01
C VAL A 38 12.79 -0.88 -17.83
N SER A 39 13.70 0.06 -17.52
CA SER A 39 13.84 1.37 -18.19
C SER A 39 14.19 1.29 -19.70
N SER A 40 14.47 0.10 -20.24
CA SER A 40 14.59 -0.14 -21.69
C SER A 40 13.24 -0.22 -22.43
N GLY A 41 12.11 -0.05 -21.74
CA GLY A 41 10.74 -0.08 -22.28
C GLY A 41 9.99 1.26 -22.24
N ASN A 42 8.64 1.20 -22.31
CA ASN A 42 7.78 2.39 -22.29
C ASN A 42 7.74 3.04 -20.89
N GLN A 43 8.48 4.14 -20.72
CA GLN A 43 8.66 4.85 -19.43
C GLN A 43 7.34 5.23 -18.73
N GLN A 44 6.26 5.46 -19.49
CA GLN A 44 4.93 5.74 -18.92
C GLN A 44 4.35 4.54 -18.15
N ALA A 45 4.63 3.32 -18.60
CA ALA A 45 4.15 2.11 -17.94
C ALA A 45 4.84 1.90 -16.59
N ILE A 46 6.14 2.20 -16.49
CA ILE A 46 6.89 2.12 -15.22
C ILE A 46 6.38 3.15 -14.22
N LEU A 47 6.11 4.38 -14.67
CA LEU A 47 5.56 5.43 -13.82
C LEU A 47 4.17 5.04 -13.27
N LEU A 48 3.30 4.48 -14.11
CA LEU A 48 1.98 3.97 -13.71
C LEU A 48 2.08 2.77 -12.76
N ALA A 49 2.98 1.85 -13.05
CA ALA A 49 3.30 0.73 -12.17
C ALA A 49 3.80 1.22 -10.81
N GLY A 50 4.60 2.29 -10.77
CA GLY A 50 5.05 2.94 -9.55
C GLY A 50 3.91 3.52 -8.76
N GLY A 51 2.94 4.16 -9.42
CA GLY A 51 1.72 4.64 -8.77
C GLY A 51 0.90 3.50 -8.15
N ALA A 52 0.83 2.34 -8.81
CA ALA A 52 0.17 1.15 -8.26
C ALA A 52 0.92 0.57 -7.05
N ALA A 53 2.25 0.48 -7.15
CA ALA A 53 3.13 0.00 -6.10
C ALA A 53 3.02 0.87 -4.84
N THR A 54 3.10 2.20 -4.98
CA THR A 54 3.01 3.14 -3.86
C THR A 54 1.66 3.04 -3.17
N VAL A 55 0.56 2.94 -3.93
CA VAL A 55 -0.79 2.77 -3.37
C VAL A 55 -0.93 1.42 -2.66
N GLY A 56 -0.40 0.33 -3.23
CA GLY A 56 -0.40 -0.98 -2.59
C GLY A 56 0.37 -0.99 -1.25
N CYS A 57 1.53 -0.35 -1.22
CA CYS A 57 2.31 -0.12 -0.01
C CYS A 57 1.55 0.72 1.03
N ALA A 58 0.89 1.80 0.60
CA ALA A 58 0.05 2.62 1.46
C ALA A 58 -1.13 1.84 2.05
N CYS A 59 -1.73 0.92 1.27
CA CYS A 59 -2.79 0.04 1.76
C CYS A 59 -2.35 -0.81 2.95
N HIS A 60 -1.12 -1.32 2.92
CA HIS A 60 -0.58 -2.10 4.02
C HIS A 60 -0.25 -1.23 5.23
N MET A 61 0.43 -0.09 5.03
CA MET A 61 0.80 0.82 6.11
C MET A 61 -0.40 1.43 6.82
N VAL A 62 -1.25 2.14 6.08
CA VAL A 62 -2.46 2.79 6.62
C VAL A 62 -3.46 1.75 7.09
N GLY A 63 -3.56 0.63 6.40
CA GLY A 63 -4.45 -0.45 6.80
C GLY A 63 -4.09 -1.06 8.14
N PHE A 64 -2.82 -1.39 8.38
CA PHE A 64 -2.38 -1.87 9.70
C PHE A 64 -2.53 -0.80 10.77
N ALA A 65 -2.20 0.45 10.45
CA ALA A 65 -2.34 1.59 11.36
C ALA A 65 -3.78 1.76 11.86
N VAL A 66 -4.76 1.67 10.95
CA VAL A 66 -6.18 1.84 11.27
C VAL A 66 -6.77 0.59 11.90
N ALA A 67 -6.48 -0.60 11.38
CA ALA A 67 -7.01 -1.87 11.92
C ALA A 67 -6.47 -2.19 13.33
N SER A 68 -5.27 -1.71 13.65
CA SER A 68 -4.63 -1.88 14.96
C SER A 68 -4.82 -0.69 15.91
N PHE A 69 -5.54 0.37 15.50
CA PHE A 69 -5.74 1.58 16.29
C PHE A 69 -6.36 1.30 17.67
N ARG A 70 -7.25 0.31 17.78
CA ARG A 70 -7.86 -0.10 19.06
C ARG A 70 -6.83 -0.61 20.08
N GLU A 71 -5.74 -1.19 19.60
CA GLU A 71 -4.72 -1.86 20.44
C GLU A 71 -3.51 -0.95 20.68
N ASN A 72 -3.09 -0.19 19.66
CA ASN A 72 -1.86 0.59 19.67
C ASN A 72 -2.08 2.12 19.75
N LYS A 73 -3.35 2.56 19.67
CA LYS A 73 -3.76 3.97 19.71
C LYS A 73 -2.98 4.84 18.71
N VAL A 74 -2.75 6.10 19.06
CA VAL A 74 -2.05 7.09 18.23
C VAL A 74 -0.60 6.70 17.94
N SER A 75 0.08 6.04 18.90
CA SER A 75 1.45 5.57 18.72
C SER A 75 1.56 4.57 17.56
N GLY A 76 0.68 3.55 17.53
CA GLY A 76 0.64 2.61 16.42
C GLY A 76 0.25 3.25 15.09
N LEU A 77 -0.65 4.23 15.11
CA LEU A 77 -1.10 4.91 13.90
C LEU A 77 0.06 5.67 13.22
N ILE A 78 0.86 6.39 14.00
CA ILE A 78 2.02 7.14 13.49
C ILE A 78 3.13 6.16 13.10
N SER A 79 3.45 5.19 13.96
CA SER A 79 4.56 4.24 13.74
C SER A 79 4.33 3.32 12.54
N GLN A 80 3.08 2.89 12.28
CA GLN A 80 2.77 2.02 11.15
C GLN A 80 2.38 2.81 9.89
N GLY A 81 1.66 3.92 10.06
CA GLY A 81 1.17 4.73 8.96
C GLY A 81 2.26 5.59 8.32
N ILE A 82 3.09 6.26 9.13
CA ILE A 82 4.19 7.11 8.63
C ILE A 82 5.54 6.37 8.68
N GLY A 83 5.71 5.45 9.63
CA GLY A 83 6.93 4.67 9.77
C GLY A 83 6.99 3.49 8.80
N THR A 84 6.57 2.31 9.24
CA THR A 84 6.58 1.08 8.41
C THR A 84 5.61 0.03 8.91
N SER A 85 5.05 -0.76 7.99
CA SER A 85 4.24 -1.94 8.35
C SER A 85 5.09 -3.13 8.81
N MET A 86 6.41 -3.09 8.65
CA MET A 86 7.32 -4.14 9.15
C MET A 86 7.20 -4.34 10.67
N LEU A 87 6.70 -3.34 11.41
CA LEU A 87 6.41 -3.47 12.83
C LEU A 87 5.39 -4.57 13.15
N GLN A 88 4.56 -4.97 12.18
CA GLN A 88 3.59 -6.05 12.32
C GLN A 88 4.16 -7.45 11.99
N ILE A 89 5.43 -7.58 11.58
CA ILE A 89 6.05 -8.88 11.26
C ILE A 89 5.89 -9.91 12.40
N PRO A 90 6.16 -9.58 13.69
CA PRO A 90 6.01 -10.54 14.78
C PRO A 90 4.57 -11.07 14.91
N ASN A 91 3.58 -10.24 14.58
CA ASN A 91 2.17 -10.58 14.65
C ASN A 91 1.72 -11.39 13.43
N ILE A 92 2.24 -11.07 12.25
CA ILE A 92 1.97 -11.81 11.01
C ILE A 92 2.55 -13.22 11.09
N MET A 93 3.74 -13.39 11.67
CA MET A 93 4.34 -14.71 11.88
C MET A 93 3.50 -15.61 12.80
N LYS A 94 2.86 -15.02 13.81
CA LYS A 94 1.94 -15.75 14.71
C LYS A 94 0.59 -16.02 14.03
N LYS A 95 0.08 -15.06 13.26
CA LYS A 95 -1.25 -15.12 12.66
C LYS A 95 -1.29 -14.42 11.30
N PRO A 96 -0.94 -15.12 10.19
CA PRO A 96 -0.83 -14.50 8.87
C PRO A 96 -2.15 -13.94 8.34
N VAL A 97 -3.28 -14.39 8.90
CA VAL A 97 -4.63 -13.93 8.58
C VAL A 97 -4.78 -12.41 8.78
N ILE A 98 -3.99 -11.77 9.65
CA ILE A 98 -4.06 -10.31 9.85
C ILE A 98 -3.66 -9.49 8.62
N MET A 99 -2.94 -10.08 7.68
CA MET A 99 -2.49 -9.42 6.43
C MET A 99 -3.56 -9.45 5.34
N LEU A 100 -4.57 -10.33 5.46
CA LEU A 100 -5.61 -10.52 4.45
C LEU A 100 -6.41 -9.23 4.11
N PRO A 101 -6.83 -8.39 5.09
CA PRO A 101 -7.51 -7.13 4.77
C PRO A 101 -6.67 -6.24 3.87
N MET A 102 -5.36 -6.18 4.17
CA MET A 102 -4.39 -5.31 3.48
C MET A 102 -4.21 -5.74 2.03
N ILE A 103 -4.12 -7.05 1.79
CA ILE A 103 -4.02 -7.64 0.45
C ILE A 103 -5.29 -7.39 -0.36
N ILE A 104 -6.47 -7.54 0.26
CA ILE A 104 -7.74 -7.29 -0.43
C ILE A 104 -7.86 -5.81 -0.79
N SER A 105 -7.51 -4.91 0.14
CA SER A 105 -7.52 -3.47 -0.11
C SER A 105 -6.54 -3.08 -1.22
N SER A 106 -5.32 -3.62 -1.23
CA SER A 106 -4.32 -3.32 -2.27
C SER A 106 -4.74 -3.88 -3.64
N ALA A 107 -5.36 -5.05 -3.69
CA ALA A 107 -5.92 -5.63 -4.91
C ALA A 107 -7.05 -4.77 -5.51
N ILE A 108 -7.85 -4.08 -4.69
CA ILE A 108 -8.91 -3.20 -5.16
C ILE A 108 -8.33 -1.85 -5.62
N LEU A 109 -7.46 -1.24 -4.80
CA LEU A 109 -6.98 0.12 -5.03
C LEU A 109 -5.87 0.20 -6.08
N GLY A 110 -5.13 -0.89 -6.32
CA GLY A 110 -4.12 -0.99 -7.38
C GLY A 110 -4.66 -0.63 -8.78
N PRO A 111 -5.71 -1.31 -9.28
CA PRO A 111 -6.31 -0.97 -10.57
C PRO A 111 -7.01 0.39 -10.60
N LEU A 112 -7.53 0.90 -9.46
CA LEU A 112 -8.03 2.29 -9.40
C LEU A 112 -6.90 3.29 -9.63
N SER A 113 -5.73 3.04 -9.05
CA SER A 113 -4.53 3.86 -9.25
C SER A 113 -4.11 3.91 -10.72
N THR A 114 -4.06 2.77 -11.41
CA THR A 114 -3.58 2.69 -12.80
C THR A 114 -4.61 3.07 -13.86
N CYS A 115 -5.87 2.68 -13.68
CA CYS A 115 -6.89 2.80 -14.74
C CYS A 115 -7.71 4.09 -14.62
N VAL A 116 -8.05 4.51 -13.39
CA VAL A 116 -8.95 5.64 -13.14
C VAL A 116 -8.16 6.93 -12.95
N PHE A 117 -7.29 6.95 -11.92
CA PHE A 117 -6.55 8.15 -11.54
C PHE A 117 -5.22 8.30 -12.27
N LYS A 118 -4.73 7.22 -12.89
CA LYS A 118 -3.46 7.16 -13.64
C LYS A 118 -2.30 7.79 -12.84
N LEU A 119 -2.22 7.45 -11.56
CA LEU A 119 -1.19 7.97 -10.67
C LEU A 119 0.19 7.51 -11.16
N LYS A 120 1.15 8.40 -11.07
CA LYS A 120 2.52 8.19 -11.51
C LYS A 120 3.48 8.40 -10.35
N CYS A 121 4.38 7.44 -10.16
CA CYS A 121 5.43 7.51 -9.16
C CYS A 121 6.77 7.13 -9.80
N GLY A 122 7.84 7.80 -9.40
CA GLY A 122 9.19 7.51 -9.86
C GLY A 122 9.82 6.32 -9.15
N ALA A 123 11.13 6.16 -9.36
CA ALA A 123 11.94 5.11 -8.73
C ALA A 123 12.12 5.33 -7.22
N SER A 124 12.03 6.58 -6.75
CA SER A 124 12.18 6.95 -5.34
C SER A 124 11.00 6.52 -4.48
N GLY A 125 9.76 6.64 -4.99
CA GLY A 125 8.55 6.49 -4.18
C GLY A 125 7.82 5.15 -4.31
N GLY A 126 7.98 4.43 -5.43
CA GLY A 126 7.16 3.25 -5.76
C GLY A 126 7.09 2.16 -4.68
N GLY A 127 8.21 1.91 -3.98
CA GLY A 127 8.28 0.90 -2.92
C GLY A 127 8.09 1.43 -1.50
N MET A 128 7.85 2.74 -1.31
CA MET A 128 7.86 3.40 0.00
C MET A 128 6.46 3.57 0.61
N GLY A 129 5.41 3.65 -0.20
CA GLY A 129 4.05 3.93 0.29
C GLY A 129 3.97 5.25 1.04
N THR A 130 3.45 5.22 2.27
CA THR A 130 3.39 6.40 3.16
C THR A 130 4.64 6.57 4.04
N SER A 131 5.65 5.68 3.89
CA SER A 131 6.87 5.68 4.71
C SER A 131 7.65 6.97 4.52
N GLY A 132 7.85 7.72 5.61
CA GLY A 132 8.58 9.00 5.60
C GLY A 132 8.00 10.03 4.61
N LEU A 133 6.73 9.85 4.18
CA LEU A 133 6.07 10.62 3.14
C LEU A 133 6.77 10.59 1.77
N VAL A 134 7.78 9.74 1.57
CA VAL A 134 8.59 9.71 0.34
C VAL A 134 7.73 9.34 -0.87
N GLY A 135 6.90 8.29 -0.76
CA GLY A 135 5.99 7.90 -1.84
C GLY A 135 4.90 8.93 -2.11
N VAL A 136 4.46 9.67 -1.09
CA VAL A 136 3.46 10.75 -1.25
C VAL A 136 4.08 11.92 -2.02
N ILE A 137 5.26 12.38 -1.62
CA ILE A 137 5.98 13.49 -2.29
C ILE A 137 6.29 13.12 -3.75
N ASP A 138 6.73 11.89 -3.99
CA ASP A 138 7.06 11.41 -5.33
C ASP A 138 5.80 11.35 -6.22
N LEU A 139 4.66 10.89 -5.69
CA LEU A 139 3.37 10.93 -6.39
C LEU A 139 2.97 12.37 -6.78
N PHE A 140 3.13 13.35 -5.88
CA PHE A 140 2.83 14.76 -6.18
C PHE A 140 3.79 15.37 -7.21
N THR A 141 5.00 14.84 -7.33
CA THR A 141 6.01 15.29 -8.29
C THR A 141 5.71 14.80 -9.70
N TYR A 142 5.28 13.53 -9.85
CA TYR A 142 5.08 12.90 -11.16
C TYR A 142 3.61 12.89 -11.64
N THR A 143 2.66 13.12 -10.72
CA THR A 143 1.23 13.21 -11.04
C THR A 143 0.80 14.68 -11.01
N SER A 144 0.17 15.14 -12.09
CA SER A 144 -0.33 16.51 -12.22
C SER A 144 -1.82 16.54 -12.53
N GLY A 145 -2.46 17.64 -12.15
CA GLY A 145 -3.89 17.90 -12.39
C GLY A 145 -4.78 17.64 -11.15
N ALA A 146 -5.89 18.38 -11.07
CA ALA A 146 -6.79 18.36 -9.91
C ALA A 146 -7.30 16.95 -9.57
N LEU A 147 -7.68 16.17 -10.59
CA LEU A 147 -8.08 14.77 -10.45
C LEU A 147 -6.96 13.88 -9.89
N GLY A 148 -5.70 14.14 -10.28
CA GLY A 148 -4.54 13.42 -9.78
C GLY A 148 -4.29 13.68 -8.30
N TYR A 149 -4.31 14.95 -7.88
CA TYR A 149 -4.11 15.32 -6.47
C TYR A 149 -5.21 14.78 -5.55
N ILE A 150 -6.47 14.83 -6.00
CA ILE A 150 -7.60 14.21 -5.31
C ILE A 150 -7.39 12.70 -5.23
N GLY A 151 -6.94 12.08 -6.33
CA GLY A 151 -6.61 10.66 -6.40
C GLY A 151 -5.54 10.24 -5.40
N ILE A 152 -4.48 11.03 -5.24
CA ILE A 152 -3.39 10.75 -4.27
C ILE A 152 -3.96 10.71 -2.85
N ILE A 153 -4.70 11.73 -2.42
CA ILE A 153 -5.24 11.80 -1.06
C ILE A 153 -6.22 10.64 -0.80
N LEU A 154 -7.08 10.36 -1.79
CA LEU A 154 -8.06 9.28 -1.68
C LEU A 154 -7.40 7.90 -1.63
N LEU A 155 -6.45 7.61 -2.52
CA LEU A 155 -5.85 6.28 -2.66
C LEU A 155 -4.73 6.01 -1.66
N MET A 156 -4.09 7.04 -1.09
CA MET A 156 -3.00 6.86 -0.13
C MET A 156 -3.49 6.78 1.32
N ILE A 157 -4.62 7.42 1.66
CA ILE A 157 -5.07 7.53 3.06
C ILE A 157 -6.53 7.12 3.20
N VAL A 158 -7.45 7.81 2.51
CA VAL A 158 -8.90 7.71 2.79
C VAL A 158 -9.46 6.32 2.46
N LEU A 159 -9.25 5.85 1.23
CA LEU A 159 -9.73 4.55 0.77
C LEU A 159 -9.01 3.38 1.46
N PRO A 160 -7.67 3.39 1.61
CA PRO A 160 -6.98 2.41 2.44
C PRO A 160 -7.54 2.30 3.85
N ALA A 161 -7.77 3.44 4.53
CA ALA A 161 -8.31 3.45 5.88
C ALA A 161 -9.73 2.85 5.92
N ALA A 162 -10.61 3.31 5.03
CA ALA A 162 -11.99 2.87 4.98
C ALA A 162 -12.13 1.38 4.65
N LEU A 163 -11.46 0.90 3.59
CA LEU A 163 -11.54 -0.49 3.15
C LEU A 163 -10.95 -1.44 4.19
N ASN A 164 -9.76 -1.13 4.72
CA ASN A 164 -9.14 -2.00 5.71
C ASN A 164 -9.91 -2.02 7.03
N LEU A 165 -10.47 -0.89 7.48
CA LEU A 165 -11.32 -0.88 8.67
C LEU A 165 -12.57 -1.74 8.44
N LEU A 166 -13.24 -1.60 7.29
CA LEU A 166 -14.43 -2.39 6.97
C LEU A 166 -14.12 -3.89 6.91
N ILE A 167 -13.07 -4.28 6.19
CA ILE A 167 -12.69 -5.69 6.01
C ILE A 167 -12.18 -6.28 7.34
N SER A 168 -11.37 -5.54 8.10
CA SER A 168 -10.88 -6.01 9.39
C SER A 168 -11.99 -6.16 10.42
N GLU A 169 -12.98 -5.24 10.49
CA GLU A 169 -14.15 -5.39 11.36
C GLU A 169 -15.00 -6.60 10.95
N PHE A 170 -15.17 -6.84 9.65
CA PHE A 170 -15.88 -8.03 9.17
C PHE A 170 -15.14 -9.32 9.56
N MET A 171 -13.81 -9.35 9.43
CA MET A 171 -12.99 -10.49 9.85
C MET A 171 -12.97 -10.67 11.38
N ARG A 172 -13.06 -9.58 12.15
CA ARG A 172 -13.23 -9.62 13.61
C ARG A 172 -14.60 -10.21 13.99
N LYS A 173 -15.67 -9.84 13.30
CA LYS A 173 -17.02 -10.43 13.50
C LYS A 173 -17.05 -11.95 13.22
N LYS A 174 -16.28 -12.41 12.23
CA LYS A 174 -16.10 -13.85 11.94
C LYS A 174 -15.15 -14.57 12.91
N GLY A 175 -14.54 -13.87 13.87
CA GLY A 175 -13.59 -14.43 14.83
C GLY A 175 -12.20 -14.75 14.24
N TRP A 176 -11.95 -14.36 12.99
CA TRP A 176 -10.67 -14.59 12.31
C TRP A 176 -9.56 -13.70 12.86
N ILE A 177 -9.90 -12.47 13.25
CA ILE A 177 -9.00 -11.53 13.93
C ILE A 177 -9.57 -11.26 15.33
N LYS A 178 -8.75 -11.37 16.37
CA LYS A 178 -9.12 -11.14 17.76
C LYS A 178 -8.42 -9.91 18.31
N TYR A 179 -8.92 -9.38 19.42
CA TYR A 179 -8.26 -8.29 20.11
C TYR A 179 -6.89 -8.74 20.64
N GLY A 180 -5.86 -7.96 20.37
CA GLY A 180 -4.47 -8.24 20.73
C GLY A 180 -3.66 -8.91 19.62
N ASP A 181 -4.30 -9.40 18.54
CA ASP A 181 -3.58 -10.04 17.43
C ASP A 181 -2.71 -9.05 16.63
N MET A 182 -2.97 -7.74 16.71
CA MET A 182 -2.23 -6.69 16.00
C MET A 182 -1.50 -5.74 16.97
N LYS A 183 -1.40 -6.09 18.25
CA LYS A 183 -0.73 -5.27 19.27
C LYS A 183 0.78 -5.26 18.98
N LEU A 184 1.35 -4.08 18.86
CA LEU A 184 2.79 -3.91 18.70
C LEU A 184 3.50 -4.28 20.02
N PRO A 185 4.66 -4.97 19.95
CA PRO A 185 5.53 -5.09 21.11
C PRO A 185 6.02 -3.70 21.54
N GLU A 186 6.03 -3.46 22.85
CA GLU A 186 6.61 -2.25 23.47
C GLU A 186 8.14 -2.27 23.43
#